data_AF-A0A7W9EXS2-F1
#
_entry.id   AF-A0A7W9EXS2-F1
#
_cell.length_a   1.000
_cell.length_b   1.000
_cell.length_c   1.000
_cell.angle_alpha   90.00
_cell.angle_beta   90.00
_cell.angle_gamma   90.00
#
_symmetry.space_group_name_H-M   'P 1'
#
loop_
_entity.id
_entity.type
_entity.pdbx_description
1 polymer ?
#
loop_
_entity_poly.entity_id
_entity_poly.type
_entity_poly.pdbx_seq_one_letter_code
_entity_poly.pdbx_strand_id
1 'polypeptide(L)'
;MADRDPLDPKGLIREAYAIEGITSYECRSIFLDWALSHASDDHTPAIETLLTQYGPGKLDHPMTQTLTAALSDASPAKRRGGRAARLDR
;
A
#
# COMPACT_ATOMS: atom_id res chain seq x y z
N MET A 1 11.74 0.81 -24.34
CA MET A 1 10.80 -0.02 -23.56
C MET A 1 10.85 0.50 -22.14
N ALA A 2 9.73 0.96 -21.56
CA ALA A 2 9.74 1.39 -20.17
C ALA A 2 10.19 0.20 -19.32
N ASP A 3 11.29 0.39 -18.61
CA ASP A 3 11.83 -0.57 -17.66
C ASP A 3 10.70 -0.87 -16.67
N ARG A 4 10.14 -2.08 -16.75
CA ARG A 4 9.04 -2.49 -15.88
C ARG A 4 9.66 -2.72 -14.52
N ASP A 5 9.36 -1.81 -13.59
CA ASP A 5 9.68 -2.03 -12.18
C ASP A 5 9.08 -3.37 -11.75
N PRO A 6 9.91 -4.35 -11.32
CA PRO A 6 9.40 -5.67 -10.95
C PRO A 6 8.45 -5.60 -9.74
N LEU A 7 8.52 -4.54 -8.93
CA LEU A 7 7.64 -4.30 -7.79
C LEU A 7 6.37 -3.53 -8.18
N ASP A 8 6.37 -2.85 -9.32
CA ASP A 8 5.23 -2.15 -9.89
C ASP A 8 5.08 -2.44 -11.40
N PRO A 9 4.78 -3.70 -11.78
CA PRO A 9 4.80 -4.13 -13.18
C PRO A 9 3.73 -3.45 -14.04
N LYS A 10 2.68 -2.93 -13.40
CA LYS A 10 1.61 -2.15 -14.01
C LYS A 10 1.90 -0.64 -13.98
N GLY A 11 2.86 -0.18 -13.20
CA GLY A 11 3.18 1.25 -13.03
C GLY A 11 2.17 2.02 -12.19
N LEU A 12 1.30 1.34 -11.44
CA LEU A 12 0.19 1.95 -10.68
C LEU A 12 0.68 2.92 -9.60
N ILE A 13 1.70 2.50 -8.85
CA ILE A 13 2.27 3.31 -7.77
C ILE A 13 3.05 4.48 -8.37
N ARG A 14 3.85 4.21 -9.40
CA ARG A 14 4.59 5.26 -10.14
C ARG A 14 3.64 6.33 -10.69
N GLU A 15 2.54 5.93 -11.31
CA GLU A 15 1.56 6.85 -11.88
C GLU A 15 0.84 7.66 -10.80
N ALA A 16 0.47 7.05 -9.68
CA ALA A 16 -0.12 7.78 -8.56
C ALA A 16 0.76 8.93 -8.05
N TYR A 17 2.09 8.76 -8.04
CA TYR A 17 3.05 9.81 -7.68
C TYR A 17 3.20 10.93 -8.73
N ALA A 18 2.67 10.73 -9.94
CA ALA A 18 2.71 11.68 -11.04
C ALA A 18 1.37 12.42 -11.24
N ILE A 19 0.27 11.93 -10.68
CA ILE A 19 -1.04 12.57 -10.78
C ILE A 19 -1.11 13.76 -9.82
N GLU A 20 -1.21 14.96 -10.38
CA GLU A 20 -1.43 16.18 -9.60
C GLU A 20 -2.83 16.19 -8.97
N GLY A 21 -2.91 16.52 -7.68
CA GLY A 21 -4.17 16.63 -6.96
C GLY A 21 -4.85 15.29 -6.62
N ILE A 22 -4.16 14.16 -6.79
CA ILE A 22 -4.69 12.84 -6.40
C ILE A 22 -5.06 12.82 -4.91
N THR A 23 -6.18 12.18 -4.58
CA THR A 23 -6.67 12.12 -3.21
C THR A 23 -6.18 10.89 -2.45
N SER A 24 -6.24 10.94 -1.11
CA SER A 24 -5.94 9.78 -0.25
C SER A 24 -6.90 8.61 -0.46
N TYR A 25 -8.12 8.86 -0.94
CA TYR A 25 -9.05 7.79 -1.31
C TYR A 25 -8.58 7.07 -2.58
N GLU A 26 -8.22 7.82 -3.62
CA GLU A 26 -7.70 7.25 -4.86
C GLU A 26 -6.38 6.50 -4.64
N CYS A 27 -5.46 7.04 -3.83
CA CYS A 27 -4.23 6.32 -3.48
C CYS A 27 -4.50 4.97 -2.81
N ARG A 28 -5.49 4.89 -1.92
CA ARG A 28 -5.88 3.62 -1.28
C ARG A 28 -6.47 2.62 -2.27
N SER A 29 -7.30 3.09 -3.21
CA SER A 29 -7.85 2.23 -4.27
C SER A 29 -6.76 1.71 -5.21
N ILE A 30 -5.82 2.57 -5.62
CA ILE A 30 -4.67 2.19 -6.45
C ILE A 30 -3.77 1.19 -5.70
N PHE A 31 -3.47 1.46 -4.44
CA PHE A 31 -2.69 0.55 -3.59
C PHE A 31 -3.35 -0.83 -3.48
N LEU A 32 -4.68 -0.89 -3.34
CA LEU A 32 -5.40 -2.15 -3.31
C LEU A 32 -5.29 -2.91 -4.65
N ASP A 33 -5.46 -2.26 -5.80
CA ASP A 33 -5.28 -2.93 -7.11
C ASP A 33 -3.85 -3.43 -7.30
N TRP A 34 -2.87 -2.65 -6.84
CA TRP A 34 -1.47 -3.06 -6.82
C TRP A 34 -1.25 -4.30 -5.95
N ALA A 35 -1.74 -4.30 -4.70
CA ALA A 35 -1.60 -5.43 -3.78
C ALA A 35 -2.26 -6.70 -4.32
N LEU A 36 -3.46 -6.59 -4.91
CA LEU A 36 -4.18 -7.69 -5.56
C LEU A 36 -3.48 -8.24 -6.81
N SER A 37 -2.56 -7.46 -7.39
CA SER A 37 -1.77 -7.88 -8.55
C SER A 37 -0.50 -8.64 -8.16
N HIS A 38 -0.14 -8.66 -6.88
CA HIS A 38 1.00 -9.40 -6.35
C HIS A 38 0.58 -10.77 -5.84
N ALA A 39 1.40 -11.79 -6.11
CA ALA A 39 1.14 -13.17 -5.66
C ALA A 39 1.61 -13.45 -4.23
N SER A 40 2.36 -12.52 -3.62
CA SER A 40 2.91 -12.66 -2.26
C SER A 40 1.87 -12.23 -1.22
N ASP A 41 1.71 -12.98 -0.14
CA ASP A 41 0.92 -12.55 1.03
C ASP A 41 1.64 -11.48 1.87
N ASP A 42 2.97 -11.41 1.78
CA ASP A 42 3.76 -10.35 2.41
C ASP A 42 4.20 -9.32 1.37
N HIS A 43 3.66 -8.11 1.50
CA HIS A 43 3.96 -6.97 0.64
C HIS A 43 4.94 -5.98 1.29
N THR A 44 5.31 -6.18 2.55
CA THR A 44 6.20 -5.29 3.33
C THR A 44 7.49 -4.95 2.58
N PRO A 45 8.29 -5.91 2.07
CA PRO A 45 9.55 -5.58 1.39
C PRO A 45 9.34 -4.81 0.08
N ALA A 46 8.23 -5.05 -0.62
CA ALA A 46 7.89 -4.32 -1.83
C ALA A 46 7.51 -2.87 -1.50
N ILE A 47 6.72 -2.66 -0.45
CA ILE A 47 6.32 -1.32 0.02
C ILE A 47 7.52 -0.50 0.48
N GLU A 48 8.46 -1.09 1.24
CA GLU A 48 9.69 -0.42 1.68
C GLU A 48 10.56 0.05 0.52
N THR A 49 10.68 -0.79 -0.51
CA THR A 49 11.46 -0.45 -1.71
C THR A 49 10.77 0.67 -2.50
N LEU A 50 9.45 0.61 -2.68
CA LEU A 50 8.67 1.65 -3.35
C LEU A 50 8.76 3.00 -2.60
N LEU A 51 8.74 2.99 -1.26
CA LEU A 51 8.94 4.18 -0.45
C LEU A 51 10.35 4.76 -0.62
N THR A 52 11.37 3.91 -0.72
CA THR A 52 12.75 4.37 -0.97
C THR A 52 12.88 5.00 -2.35
N GLN A 53 12.19 4.46 -3.35
CA GLN A 53 12.26 4.92 -4.73
C GLN A 53 11.46 6.21 -4.98
N TYR A 54 10.25 6.33 -4.44
CA TYR A 54 9.32 7.42 -4.77
C TYR A 54 9.05 8.39 -3.61
N GLY A 55 9.33 7.99 -2.38
CA GLY A 55 9.09 8.79 -1.17
C GLY A 55 10.01 10.01 -0.97
N PRO A 56 11.30 10.00 -1.36
CA PRO A 56 12.17 11.15 -1.15
C PRO A 56 11.61 12.44 -1.77
N GLY A 57 11.50 13.50 -0.95
CA GLY A 57 10.96 14.80 -1.38
C GLY A 57 9.44 14.84 -1.55
N LYS A 58 8.73 13.74 -1.28
CA LYS A 58 7.26 13.60 -1.44
C LYS A 58 6.60 13.03 -0.17
N LEU A 59 7.07 13.43 1.01
CA LEU A 59 6.54 12.93 2.29
C LEU A 59 5.05 13.27 2.50
N ASP A 60 4.63 14.47 2.08
CA ASP A 60 3.24 14.91 2.17
C ASP A 60 2.33 14.31 1.08
N HIS A 61 2.90 13.59 0.10
CA HIS A 61 2.12 12.99 -0.97
C HIS A 61 1.20 11.89 -0.40
N PRO A 62 -0.10 11.87 -0.77
CA PRO A 62 -1.06 10.92 -0.22
C PRO A 62 -0.71 9.44 -0.49
N MET A 63 0.01 9.15 -1.59
CA MET A 63 0.53 7.80 -1.84
C MET A 63 1.62 7.41 -0.83
N THR A 64 2.53 8.33 -0.46
CA THR A 64 3.56 8.06 0.57
C THR A 64 2.90 7.73 1.90
N GLN A 65 1.90 8.53 2.30
CA GLN A 65 1.14 8.29 3.53
C GLN A 65 0.42 6.93 3.49
N THR A 66 -0.14 6.55 2.34
CA THR A 66 -0.81 5.25 2.15
C THR A 66 0.16 4.09 2.34
N LEU A 67 1.34 4.15 1.72
CA LEU A 67 2.38 3.12 1.84
C LEU A 67 2.93 3.02 3.27
N THR A 68 3.18 4.16 3.93
CA THR A 68 3.63 4.17 5.34
C THR A 68 2.56 3.60 6.28
N ALA A 69 1.28 3.91 6.05
CA ALA A 69 0.18 3.35 6.82
C ALA A 69 0.07 1.83 6.63
N ALA A 70 0.25 1.34 5.41
CA ALA A 70 0.23 -0.09 5.12
C ALA A 70 1.33 -0.87 5.86
N LEU A 71 2.54 -0.31 6.02
CA LEU A 71 3.59 -0.90 6.85
C LEU A 71 3.22 -0.93 8.34
N SER A 72 2.49 0.08 8.81
CA SER A 72 2.07 0.18 10.22
C SER A 72 0.93 -0.78 10.55
N ASP A 73 0.04 -1.04 9.59
CA ASP A 73 -1.16 -1.87 9.75
C ASP A 73 -0.93 -3.35 9.38
N ALA A 74 0.31 -3.75 9.05
CA ALA A 74 0.72 -5.14 8.84
C ALA A 74 0.62 -6.02 10.11
N SER A 75 -0.02 -5.52 11.17
CA SER A 75 -0.39 -6.31 12.33
C SER A 75 -1.38 -7.42 11.92
N PRO A 76 -1.20 -8.67 12.39
CA PRO A 76 -2.06 -9.76 11.98
C PRO A 76 -3.52 -9.46 12.33
N ALA A 77 -4.39 -9.51 11.32
CA ALA A 77 -5.83 -9.29 11.47
C ALA A 77 -6.41 -10.21 12.55
N LYS A 78 -6.62 -9.68 13.75
CA LYS A 78 -7.14 -10.44 14.88
C LYS A 78 -8.62 -10.72 14.64
N ARG A 79 -8.95 -11.94 14.19
CA ARG A 79 -10.34 -12.41 13.98
C ARG A 79 -11.14 -12.28 15.28
N ARG A 80 -11.86 -11.17 15.48
CA ARG A 80 -12.83 -10.99 16.58
C ARG A 80 -14.18 -11.66 16.23
N GLY A 81 -14.15 -12.97 15.95
CA GLY A 81 -15.33 -13.73 15.50
C GLY A 81 -15.59 -15.02 16.26
N GLY A 82 -14.84 -15.31 17.32
CA GLY A 82 -15.02 -16.52 18.13
C GLY A 82 -15.91 -16.28 19.34
N ARG A 83 -16.55 -17.36 19.86
CA ARG A 83 -17.38 -17.43 21.07
C ARG A 83 -16.90 -16.56 22.25
N ALA A 84 -15.58 -16.36 22.38
CA ALA A 84 -14.96 -15.51 23.40
C ALA A 84 -15.44 -14.04 23.38
N ALA A 85 -15.78 -13.48 22.21
CA ALA A 85 -16.28 -12.10 22.12
C ALA A 85 -17.74 -11.93 22.60
N ARG A 86 -18.49 -13.03 22.79
CA ARG A 86 -19.89 -12.99 23.24
C ARG A 86 -20.05 -13.05 24.76
N LEU A 87 -18.99 -13.35 25.51
CA LEU A 87 -19.04 -13.49 26.97
C LEU A 87 -18.47 -12.28 27.73
N ASP A 88 -17.99 -11.26 27.01
CA ASP A 88 -17.45 -10.03 27.61
C ASP A 88 -18.53 -8.91 27.61
N ARG A 89 -19.62 -9.11 28.36
CA ARG A 89 -20.62 -8.09 28.64
C ARG A 89 -21.01 -8.08 30.10
#